data_AF-W2CAK1-F1
#
_entry.id   AF-W2CAK1-F1
#
_cell.length_a   1.000
_cell.length_b   1.000
_cell.length_c   1.000
_cell.angle_alpha   90.00
_cell.angle_beta   90.00
_cell.angle_gamma   90.00
#
_symmetry.space_group_name_H-M   'P 1'
#
loop_
_entity.id
_entity.type
_entity.pdbx_description
1 polymer ?
#
loop_
_entity_poly.entity_id
_entity_poly.type
_entity_poly.pdbx_seq_one_letter_code
_entity_poly.pdbx_strand_id
1 'polypeptide(L)'
;MDGPHLTLPLRAMQFSFNPNTLISLGSTLGTVYPQLQLTDLWGTLDVTDGGALISPSWTTITVRAPHTTSPTGAVGSGWRLTLAPGYQIVRRAKDYAVERK
;
A
#
# COMPACT_ATOMS: atom_id res chain seq x y z
N MET A 1 2.75 -6.33 15.36
CA MET A 1 2.95 -4.99 14.76
C MET A 1 1.57 -4.37 14.73
N ASP A 2 1.19 -3.75 15.84
CA ASP A 2 -0.20 -3.35 16.14
C ASP A 2 -0.36 -1.85 15.92
N GLY A 3 0.28 -1.35 14.86
CA GLY A 3 0.31 0.04 14.48
C GLY A 3 -0.72 0.38 13.41
N PRO A 4 -1.08 1.67 13.29
CA PRO A 4 -1.98 2.13 12.25
C PRO A 4 -1.37 1.83 10.87
N HIS A 5 -2.21 1.40 9.93
CA HIS A 5 -1.78 1.04 8.59
C HIS A 5 -2.68 1.67 7.52
N LEU A 6 -2.14 1.77 6.31
CA LEU A 6 -2.88 2.18 5.12
C LEU A 6 -3.13 0.95 4.25
N THR A 7 -4.41 0.68 4.00
CA THR A 7 -4.85 -0.42 3.13
C THR A 7 -5.36 0.12 1.81
N LEU A 8 -4.88 -0.45 0.71
CA LEU A 8 -5.31 -0.11 -0.64
C LEU A 8 -5.89 -1.36 -1.34
N PRO A 9 -7.05 -1.24 -2.00
CA PRO A 9 -7.62 -2.35 -2.77
C PRO A 9 -6.84 -2.57 -4.06
N LEU A 10 -6.59 -3.82 -4.41
CA LEU A 10 -5.99 -4.22 -5.69
C LEU A 10 -7.10 -4.65 -6.64
N ARG A 11 -7.19 -4.01 -7.81
CA ARG A 11 -8.26 -4.24 -8.80
C ARG A 11 -7.72 -4.39 -10.21
N ALA A 12 -6.84 -3.49 -10.63
CA ALA A 12 -6.19 -3.50 -11.92
C ALA A 12 -4.70 -3.20 -11.76
N MET A 13 -4.05 -4.05 -10.96
CA MET A 13 -2.67 -3.83 -10.52
C MET A 13 -1.65 -4.14 -11.61
N GLN A 14 -0.68 -3.24 -11.74
CA GLN A 14 0.59 -3.45 -12.42
C GLN A 14 1.68 -3.16 -11.41
N PHE A 15 2.60 -4.09 -11.20
CA PHE A 15 3.64 -3.93 -10.19
C PHE A 15 4.98 -4.44 -10.67
N SER A 16 6.03 -3.78 -10.21
CA SER A 16 7.43 -4.13 -10.39
C SER A 16 8.07 -4.25 -9.01
N PHE A 17 8.87 -5.29 -8.80
CA PHE A 17 9.49 -5.58 -7.51
C PHE A 17 10.78 -6.37 -7.72
N ASN A 18 11.62 -6.43 -6.68
CA ASN A 18 12.78 -7.30 -6.68
C ASN A 18 12.40 -8.70 -6.16
N PRO A 19 12.45 -9.76 -6.98
CA PRO A 19 12.04 -11.10 -6.54
C PRO A 19 12.99 -11.73 -5.51
N ASN A 20 14.23 -11.22 -5.39
CA ASN A 20 15.23 -11.77 -4.48
C ASN A 20 15.11 -11.27 -3.04
N THR A 21 14.21 -10.32 -2.77
CA THR A 21 14.07 -9.69 -1.45
C THR A 21 12.72 -9.99 -0.78
N LEU A 22 11.90 -10.86 -1.37
CA LEU A 22 10.58 -11.19 -0.85
C LEU A 22 10.66 -11.95 0.49
N ILE A 23 9.77 -11.60 1.41
CA ILE A 23 9.63 -12.29 2.69
C ILE A 23 8.21 -12.82 2.79
N SER A 24 8.04 -14.12 2.58
CA SER A 24 6.74 -14.78 2.80
C SER A 24 6.48 -14.94 4.28
N LEU A 25 5.34 -14.44 4.75
CA LEU A 25 4.87 -14.60 6.13
C LEU A 25 3.92 -15.80 6.28
N GLY A 26 3.86 -16.66 5.26
CA GLY A 26 2.97 -17.82 5.20
C GLY A 26 1.59 -17.51 4.61
N SER A 27 0.77 -18.56 4.51
CA SER A 27 -0.52 -18.54 3.80
C SER A 27 -1.59 -17.65 4.44
N THR A 28 -1.44 -17.29 5.72
CA THR A 28 -2.44 -16.50 6.46
C THR A 28 -2.14 -15.00 6.44
N LEU A 29 -0.86 -14.61 6.37
CA LEU A 29 -0.44 -13.20 6.48
C LEU A 29 -0.12 -12.59 5.11
N GLY A 30 0.38 -13.38 4.15
CA GLY A 30 0.76 -12.92 2.82
C GLY A 30 2.25 -12.73 2.66
N THR A 31 2.65 -11.87 1.73
CA THR A 31 4.05 -11.66 1.36
C THR A 31 4.44 -10.20 1.55
N VAL A 32 5.56 -9.97 2.21
CA VAL A 32 6.18 -8.65 2.36
C VAL A 32 7.12 -8.42 1.18
N TYR A 33 6.93 -7.27 0.54
CA TYR A 33 7.70 -6.75 -0.57
C TYR A 33 8.48 -5.53 -0.07
N PRO A 34 9.78 -5.65 0.24
CA PRO A 34 10.56 -4.54 0.80
C PRO A 34 10.67 -3.35 -0.14
N GLN A 35 10.77 -3.63 -1.44
CA GLN A 35 10.83 -2.64 -2.50
C GLN A 35 9.86 -3.04 -3.60
N LEU A 36 8.93 -2.15 -3.93
CA LEU A 36 7.98 -2.36 -5.00
C LEU A 36 7.50 -1.03 -5.57
N GLN A 37 7.10 -1.05 -6.83
CA GLN A 37 6.35 0.02 -7.45
C GLN A 37 5.05 -0.60 -7.98
N LEU A 38 3.90 -0.11 -7.53
CA LEU A 38 2.59 -0.64 -7.90
C LEU A 38 1.69 0.48 -8.36
N THR A 39 1.08 0.30 -9.52
CA THR A 39 0.06 1.18 -10.08
C THR A 39 -1.24 0.41 -10.18
N ASP A 40 -2.33 1.03 -9.75
CA ASP A 40 -3.70 0.52 -9.86
C ASP A 40 -4.63 1.70 -10.22
N LEU A 41 -5.94 1.45 -10.24
CA LEU A 41 -6.97 2.45 -10.52
C LEU A 41 -6.91 3.64 -9.55
N TRP A 42 -6.49 3.41 -8.30
CA TRP A 42 -6.39 4.47 -7.29
C TRP A 42 -5.13 5.33 -7.43
N GLY A 43 -4.19 4.96 -8.29
CA GLY A 43 -2.93 5.67 -8.50
C GLY A 43 -1.70 4.79 -8.35
N THR A 44 -0.60 5.36 -7.87
CA THR A 44 0.71 4.70 -7.80
C THR A 44 1.27 4.73 -6.39
N LEU A 45 1.67 3.57 -5.89
CA LEU A 45 2.42 3.37 -4.66
C LEU A 45 3.85 2.99 -5.01
N ASP A 46 4.79 3.81 -4.56
CA ASP A 46 6.22 3.57 -4.65
C ASP A 46 6.75 3.25 -3.25
N VAL A 47 7.35 2.07 -3.09
CA VAL A 47 7.90 1.57 -1.83
C VAL A 47 9.39 1.35 -2.04
N THR A 48 10.19 2.14 -1.34
CA THR A 48 11.65 2.11 -1.38
C THR A 48 12.25 1.48 -0.12
N ASP A 49 11.54 1.51 1.01
CA ASP A 49 11.95 0.96 2.31
C ASP A 49 10.73 0.60 3.19
N GLY A 50 10.94 -0.19 4.25
CA GLY A 50 9.90 -0.57 5.23
C GLY A 50 8.90 -1.62 4.74
N GLY A 51 8.77 -1.77 3.42
CA GLY A 51 8.02 -2.81 2.74
C GLY A 51 6.49 -2.63 2.72
N ALA A 52 5.85 -3.37 1.83
CA ALA A 52 4.40 -3.52 1.79
C ALA A 52 3.99 -4.99 1.90
N LEU A 53 2.89 -5.23 2.58
CA LEU A 53 2.29 -6.54 2.71
C LEU A 53 1.17 -6.71 1.68
N ILE A 54 1.31 -7.67 0.78
CA ILE A 54 0.22 -8.08 -0.12
C ILE A 54 -0.50 -9.27 0.52
N SER A 55 -1.82 -9.16 0.64
CA SER A 55 -2.67 -10.24 1.16
C SER A 55 -2.53 -11.52 0.31
N PRO A 56 -2.67 -12.72 0.90
CA PRO A 56 -2.61 -13.99 0.15
C PRO A 56 -3.57 -14.09 -1.04
N SER A 57 -4.74 -13.45 -0.92
CA SER A 57 -5.77 -13.37 -1.97
C SER A 57 -5.46 -12.36 -3.07
N TRP A 58 -4.35 -11.62 -2.98
CA TRP A 58 -3.98 -10.55 -3.91
C TRP A 58 -5.05 -9.47 -4.11
N THR A 59 -5.89 -9.26 -3.09
CA THR A 59 -6.99 -8.29 -3.12
C THR A 59 -6.64 -6.96 -2.47
N THR A 60 -5.62 -6.93 -1.62
CA THR A 60 -5.23 -5.74 -0.86
C THR A 60 -3.72 -5.67 -0.66
N ILE A 61 -3.21 -4.45 -0.64
CA ILE A 61 -1.85 -4.13 -0.22
C ILE A 61 -1.90 -3.21 1.00
N THR A 62 -1.02 -3.47 1.97
CA THR A 62 -0.97 -2.74 3.23
C THR A 62 0.43 -2.19 3.46
N VAL A 63 0.52 -0.91 3.78
CA VAL A 63 1.76 -0.23 4.21
C VAL A 63 1.55 0.40 5.60
N ARG A 64 2.65 0.75 6.27
CA ARG A 64 2.57 1.51 7.54
C ARG A 64 1.81 2.82 7.34
N ALA A 65 1.18 3.33 8.39
CA ALA A 65 0.42 4.58 8.30
C ALA A 65 1.24 5.74 7.70
N PRO A 66 0.58 6.63 6.95
CA PRO A 66 1.20 7.83 6.43
C PRO A 66 1.64 8.75 7.56
N HIS A 67 2.76 9.44 7.36
CA HIS A 67 3.16 10.59 8.17
C HIS A 67 2.36 11.82 7.75
N THR A 68 2.14 11.97 6.45
CA THR A 68 1.44 13.10 5.86
C THR A 68 0.46 12.61 4.81
N THR A 69 -0.77 13.11 4.86
CA THR A 69 -1.80 12.88 3.83
C THR A 69 -2.16 14.20 3.17
N SER A 70 -2.39 14.18 1.87
CA SER A 70 -2.83 15.32 1.07
C SER A 70 -3.97 14.89 0.11
N PRO A 71 -4.67 15.85 -0.53
CA PRO A 71 -5.70 15.53 -1.50
C PRO A 71 -5.20 14.74 -2.72
N THR A 72 -3.89 14.75 -2.98
CA THR A 72 -3.25 14.13 -4.15
C THR A 72 -2.42 12.89 -3.78
N GLY A 73 -2.33 12.51 -2.50
CA GLY A 73 -1.44 11.43 -2.11
C GLY A 73 -1.16 11.32 -0.62
N ALA A 74 -0.18 10.50 -0.29
CA ALA A 74 0.36 10.40 1.05
C ALA A 74 1.82 9.95 1.02
N VAL A 75 2.51 10.21 2.12
CA VAL A 75 3.91 9.81 2.31
C VAL A 75 4.06 9.18 3.69
N GLY A 76 4.78 8.07 3.77
CA GLY A 76 5.21 7.45 5.02
C GLY A 76 6.67 7.06 4.95
N SER A 77 7.18 6.43 6.02
CA SER A 77 8.56 5.93 6.06
C SER A 77 8.80 4.89 4.97
N GLY A 78 9.58 5.27 3.95
CA GLY A 78 9.99 4.37 2.87
C GLY A 78 8.95 4.15 1.79
N TRP A 79 7.86 4.93 1.76
CA TRP A 79 6.88 4.82 0.69
C TRP A 79 6.17 6.13 0.36
N ARG A 80 5.70 6.24 -0.88
CA ARG A 80 4.92 7.37 -1.39
C ARG A 80 3.73 6.88 -2.20
N LEU A 81 2.57 7.40 -1.88
CA LEU A 81 1.32 7.23 -2.62
C LEU A 81 1.01 8.49 -3.42
N THR A 82 0.80 8.35 -4.72
CA THR A 82 0.23 9.36 -5.60
C THR A 82 -1.16 8.90 -6.01
N LEU A 83 -2.19 9.67 -5.68
CA LEU A 83 -3.59 9.33 -5.99
C LEU A 83 -3.97 9.75 -7.40
N ALA A 84 -4.72 8.88 -8.07
CA ALA A 84 -5.43 9.24 -9.28
C ALA A 84 -6.63 10.17 -8.97
N PRO A 85 -7.07 11.01 -9.92
CA PRO A 85 -8.29 11.79 -9.78
C PRO A 85 -9.50 10.91 -9.46
N GLY A 86 -10.38 11.39 -8.58
CA GLY A 86 -11.56 10.65 -8.15
C GLY A 86 -11.29 9.64 -7.02
N TYR A 87 -10.10 9.64 -6.42
CA TYR A 87 -9.80 8.88 -5.21
C TYR A 87 -9.43 9.78 -4.04
N GLN A 88 -9.57 9.26 -2.83
CA GLN A 88 -9.26 9.94 -1.58
C GLN A 88 -8.74 8.96 -0.53
N ILE A 89 -7.97 9.48 0.41
CA ILE A 89 -7.55 8.73 1.60
C ILE A 89 -8.54 9.05 2.71
N VAL A 90 -9.12 8.01 3.29
CA VAL A 90 -10.11 8.11 4.36
C VAL A 90 -9.54 7.49 5.63
N ARG A 91 -9.61 8.22 6.73
CA ARG A 91 -9.20 7.70 8.05
C ARG A 91 -10.34 6.86 8.64
N ARG A 92 -10.02 5.64 9.06
CA ARG A 92 -10.92 4.63 9.62
C ARG A 92 -10.47 4.28 11.04
N ALA A 93 -11.03 4.97 12.04
CA ALA A 93 -10.64 4.83 13.45
C ALA A 93 -9.13 5.02 13.69
N LYS A 94 -8.35 3.93 13.69
CA LYS A 94 -6.89 3.94 13.81
C LYS A 94 -6.17 3.80 12.45
N ASP A 95 -6.84 3.31 11.43
CA ASP A 95 -6.25 2.96 10.13
C ASP A 95 -6.63 3.96 9.03
N TYR A 96 -6.08 3.75 7.83
CA TYR A 96 -6.33 4.54 6.64
C TYR A 96 -6.73 3.62 5.49
N ALA A 97 -7.62 4.09 4.62
CA ALA A 97 -8.03 3.37 3.43
C ALA A 97 -8.06 4.30 2.22
N VAL A 98 -7.84 3.76 1.02
CA VAL A 98 -8.07 4.49 -0.23
C VAL A 98 -9.42 4.11 -0.81
N GLU A 99 -10.25 5.12 -1.08
CA GLU A 99 -11.61 4.96 -1.58
C GLU A 99 -11.85 5.87 -2.77
N ARG A 100 -12.79 5.49 -3.64
CA ARG A 100 -13.28 6.34 -4.71
C ARG A 100 -14.18 7.42 -4.11
N LYS A 101 -14.05 8.66 -4.60
CA LYS A 101 -14.94 9.78 -4.28
C LYS A 101 -16.36 9.56 -4.78
#